data_AF-A0A1G2WF70-F1
#
_entry.id   AF-A0A1G2WF70-F1
#
_cell.length_a   1.000
_cell.length_b   1.000
_cell.length_c   1.000
_cell.angle_alpha   90.00
_cell.angle_beta   90.00
_cell.angle_gamma   90.00
#
_symmetry.space_group_name_H-M   'P 1'
#
loop_
_entity.id
_entity.type
_entity.pdbx_description
1 polymer ?
#
loop_
_entity_poly.entity_id
_entity_poly.type
_entity_poly.pdbx_seq_one_letter_code
_entity_poly.pdbx_strand_id
1 'polypeptide(L)'
;MSESLDRIIQFLQEKPELTGYSVREEGKELHLSKGSESFVRLIPTGKKEVWRMEHFHNQKRWEHVDCTCSLDECLDFLSANPHYLFWEG
;
A
#
# COMPACT_ATOMS: atom_id res chain seq x y z
N MET A 1 14.29 -8.10 7.48
CA MET A 1 12.89 -7.76 7.16
C MET A 1 12.42 -6.79 8.22
N SER A 2 11.94 -5.62 7.83
CA SER A 2 11.41 -4.62 8.77
C SER A 2 10.08 -5.10 9.35
N GLU A 3 9.80 -4.84 10.63
CA GLU A 3 8.52 -5.20 11.30
C GLU A 3 7.30 -4.71 10.51
N SER A 4 7.41 -3.57 9.83
CA SER A 4 6.36 -3.02 8.97
C SER A 4 6.00 -3.92 7.79
N LEU A 5 6.99 -4.55 7.15
CA LEU A 5 6.76 -5.41 5.99
C LEU A 5 5.98 -6.67 6.41
N ASP A 6 6.37 -7.28 7.53
CA ASP A 6 5.71 -8.48 8.06
C ASP A 6 4.24 -8.20 8.41
N ARG A 7 3.97 -7.04 9.02
CA ARG A 7 2.60 -6.59 9.32
C ARG A 7 1.75 -6.42 8.06
N ILE A 8 2.29 -5.84 6.99
CA ILE A 8 1.54 -5.72 5.72
C ILE A 8 1.29 -7.10 5.10
N ILE A 9 2.29 -7.99 5.10
CA ILE A 9 2.13 -9.34 4.57
C ILE A 9 0.99 -10.05 5.32
N GLN A 10 1.00 -9.99 6.64
CA GLN A 10 -0.06 -10.59 7.46
C GLN A 10 -1.43 -9.96 7.14
N PHE A 11 -1.51 -8.64 7.06
CA PHE A 11 -2.75 -7.94 6.70
C PHE A 11 -3.30 -8.38 5.33
N LEU A 12 -2.44 -8.50 4.32
CA LEU A 12 -2.82 -8.97 2.98
C LEU A 12 -3.33 -10.42 3.02
N GLN A 13 -2.74 -11.27 3.87
CA GLN A 13 -3.19 -12.65 4.05
C GLN A 13 -4.53 -12.76 4.79
N GLU A 14 -4.81 -11.86 5.73
CA GLU A 14 -6.07 -11.82 6.48
C GLU A 14 -7.24 -11.28 5.67
N LYS A 15 -6.96 -10.59 4.55
CA LYS A 15 -7.95 -9.92 3.70
C LYS A 15 -8.12 -10.65 2.38
N PRO A 16 -9.14 -11.53 2.22
CA PRO A 16 -9.32 -12.30 0.98
C PRO A 16 -9.60 -11.43 -0.25
N GLU A 17 -10.15 -10.23 -0.07
CA GLU A 17 -10.31 -9.23 -1.15
C GLU A 17 -8.97 -8.72 -1.70
N LEU A 18 -7.90 -8.78 -0.90
CA LEU A 18 -6.54 -8.44 -1.27
C LEU A 18 -5.72 -9.70 -1.63
N THR A 19 -6.38 -10.78 -2.02
CA THR A 19 -5.70 -11.97 -2.57
C THR A 19 -5.09 -11.64 -3.95
N GLY A 20 -3.82 -11.96 -4.13
CA GLY A 20 -3.07 -11.69 -5.38
C GLY A 20 -2.24 -10.41 -5.36
N TYR A 21 -2.30 -9.67 -4.27
CA TYR A 21 -1.44 -8.54 -4.00
C TYR A 21 -0.12 -9.02 -3.37
N SER A 22 0.98 -8.38 -3.75
CA SER A 22 2.31 -8.61 -3.22
C SER A 22 2.84 -7.30 -2.65
N VAL A 23 3.53 -7.38 -1.52
CA VAL A 23 4.27 -6.25 -0.97
C VAL A 23 5.76 -6.51 -1.11
N ARG A 24 6.51 -5.50 -1.52
CA ARG A 24 7.97 -5.52 -1.56
C ARG A 24 8.52 -4.31 -0.85
N GLU A 25 9.60 -4.50 -0.11
CA GLU A 25 10.36 -3.40 0.47
C GLU A 25 11.44 -2.97 -0.53
N GLU A 26 11.40 -1.71 -0.95
CA GLU A 26 12.44 -1.07 -1.74
C GLU A 26 13.07 0.07 -0.93
N GLY A 27 14.29 -0.15 -0.44
CA GLY A 27 14.97 0.83 0.42
C GLY A 27 14.27 0.99 1.77
N LYS A 28 13.52 2.08 1.93
CA LYS A 28 12.69 2.34 3.12
C LYS A 28 11.19 2.32 2.80
N GLU A 29 10.84 2.15 1.53
CA GLU A 29 9.48 2.28 1.03
C GLU A 29 8.87 0.88 0.87
N LEU A 30 7.57 0.78 1.10
CA LEU A 30 6.81 -0.46 0.94
C LEU A 30 5.90 -0.33 -0.27
N HIS A 31 6.17 -1.14 -1.29
CA HIS A 31 5.49 -1.10 -2.57
C HIS A 31 4.50 -2.24 -2.63
N LEU A 32 3.22 -1.91 -2.79
CA LEU A 32 2.17 -2.88 -3.03
C LEU A 32 1.92 -2.97 -4.53
N SER A 33 2.03 -4.18 -5.05
CA SER A 33 1.84 -4.52 -6.46
C SER A 33 0.85 -5.66 -6.64
N LYS A 34 0.08 -5.60 -7.73
CA LYS A 34 -0.84 -6.66 -8.13
C LYS A 34 -0.30 -7.22 -9.43
N GLY A 35 0.22 -8.45 -9.39
CA GLY A 35 0.97 -9.01 -10.53
C GLY A 35 2.23 -8.21 -10.86
N SER A 36 2.32 -7.67 -12.08
CA SER A 36 3.50 -6.96 -12.58
C SER A 36 3.49 -5.47 -12.25
N GLU A 37 2.39 -4.94 -11.72
CA GLU A 37 2.18 -3.52 -11.66
C GLU A 37 2.06 -3.01 -10.21
N SER A 38 2.79 -1.95 -9.90
CA SER A 38 2.76 -1.27 -8.60
C SER A 38 1.70 -0.19 -8.59
N PHE A 39 0.79 -0.26 -7.63
CA PHE A 39 -0.36 0.65 -7.54
C PHE A 39 -0.35 1.46 -6.25
N VAL A 40 0.31 1.01 -5.18
CA VAL A 40 0.41 1.75 -3.91
C VAL A 40 1.85 1.72 -3.38
N ARG A 41 2.28 2.82 -2.79
CA ARG A 41 3.56 2.97 -2.11
C ARG A 41 3.32 3.55 -0.74
N LEU A 42 3.90 2.94 0.28
CA LEU A 42 3.89 3.43 1.64
C LEU A 42 5.29 3.90 1.98
N ILE A 43 5.43 5.18 2.23
CA ILE A 43 6.70 5.85 2.48
C ILE A 43 6.72 6.23 3.96
N PRO A 44 7.68 5.73 4.75
CA PRO A 44 7.79 6.14 6.14
C PRO A 44 8.22 7.59 6.17
N THR A 45 7.46 8.42 6.88
CA THR A 45 7.89 9.79 7.13
C THR A 45 8.93 9.77 8.26
N GLY A 46 9.78 10.79 8.37
CA GLY A 46 10.77 10.89 9.46
C GLY A 46 10.15 10.99 10.87
N LYS A 47 8.81 10.96 10.98
CA LYS A 47 8.06 10.90 12.23
C LYS A 47 7.74 9.44 12.57
N LYS A 48 7.95 9.07 13.84
CA LYS A 48 7.62 7.74 14.34
C LYS A 48 6.14 7.44 14.07
N GLU A 49 5.87 6.25 13.50
CA GLU A 49 4.53 5.73 13.22
C GLU A 49 3.70 6.50 12.19
N VAL A 50 4.28 7.46 11.47
CA VAL A 50 3.58 8.19 10.40
C VAL A 50 4.10 7.73 9.05
N TRP A 51 3.18 7.22 8.23
CA TRP A 51 3.41 6.79 6.86
C TRP A 51 2.70 7.74 5.91
N ARG A 52 3.24 7.85 4.69
CA ARG A 52 2.62 8.53 3.56
C ARG A 52 2.23 7.46 2.55
N MET A 53 0.97 7.46 2.11
CA MET A 53 0.47 6.52 1.13
C MET A 53 0.27 7.18 -0.24
N GLU A 54 1.13 6.84 -1.20
CA GLU A 54 0.95 7.26 -2.59
C GLU A 54 0.26 6.16 -3.38
N HIS A 55 -0.67 6.51 -4.26
CA HIS A 55 -1.33 5.52 -5.10
C HIS A 55 -1.40 5.96 -6.56
N PHE A 56 -1.45 4.97 -7.45
CA PHE A 56 -1.44 5.18 -8.89
C PHE A 56 -2.88 5.25 -9.39
N HIS A 57 -3.31 6.43 -9.82
CA HIS A 57 -4.65 6.64 -10.33
C HIS A 57 -4.63 6.70 -11.86
N ASN A 58 -5.35 5.77 -12.50
CA ASN A 58 -5.75 5.85 -13.90
C ASN A 58 -4.61 5.84 -14.95
N GLN A 59 -3.49 5.15 -14.68
CA GLN A 59 -2.31 4.96 -15.56
C GLN A 59 -1.65 6.23 -16.13
N LYS A 60 -2.11 7.43 -15.73
CA LYS A 60 -1.64 8.72 -16.27
C LYS A 60 -0.93 9.58 -15.24
N ARG A 61 -1.17 9.39 -13.93
CA ARG A 61 -0.50 10.14 -12.86
C ARG A 61 -0.55 9.40 -11.51
N TRP A 62 0.54 9.48 -10.76
CA TRP A 62 0.51 9.20 -9.32
C TRP A 62 -0.35 10.28 -8.67
N GLU A 63 -1.41 9.86 -7.99
CA GLU A 63 -2.21 10.77 -7.17
C GLU A 63 -1.64 10.69 -5.76
N HIS A 64 -1.01 11.78 -5.34
CA HIS A 64 -0.42 11.90 -4.03
C HIS A 64 -1.55 12.11 -3.02
N VAL A 65 -2.02 11.03 -2.41
CA VAL A 65 -2.80 11.16 -1.18
C VAL A 65 -1.76 11.35 -0.08
N ASP A 66 -1.57 12.59 0.35
CA ASP A 66 -0.82 12.89 1.58
C ASP A 66 -1.68 12.45 2.79
N CYS A 67 -2.00 11.16 2.86
CA CYS A 67 -2.47 10.51 4.07
C CYS A 67 -1.23 10.35 4.95
N THR A 68 -0.93 11.37 5.74
CA THR A 68 -0.05 11.25 6.90
C THR A 68 -0.83 10.57 8.02
N CYS A 69 -0.92 9.25 7.94
CA CYS A 69 -1.61 8.41 8.91
C CYS A 69 -0.73 7.23 9.32
N SER A 70 -1.19 6.45 10.29
CA SER A 70 -0.46 5.26 10.72
C SER A 70 -0.44 4.19 9.62
N LEU A 71 0.48 3.22 9.74
CA LEU A 71 0.53 2.09 8.81
C LEU A 71 -0.82 1.33 8.78
N ASP A 72 -1.38 1.10 9.96
CA ASP A 72 -2.68 0.45 10.13
C ASP A 72 -3.81 1.23 9.44
N GLU A 73 -3.82 2.57 9.52
CA GLU A 73 -4.80 3.39 8.81
C GLU A 73 -4.63 3.37 7.29
N CYS A 74 -3.38 3.32 6.80
CA CYS A 74 -3.13 3.15 5.37
C CYS A 74 -3.72 1.81 4.89
N LEU A 75 -3.52 0.74 5.67
CA LEU A 75 -4.04 -0.59 5.37
C LEU A 75 -5.57 -0.64 5.43
N ASP A 76 -6.18 -0.03 6.46
CA ASP A 76 -7.64 0.07 6.56
C ASP A 76 -8.23 0.83 5.38
N PHE A 77 -7.60 1.95 4.99
CA PHE A 77 -7.99 2.71 3.81
C PHE A 77 -7.94 1.89 2.52
N LEU A 78 -6.92 1.04 2.35
CA LEU A 78 -6.79 0.14 1.20
C LEU A 78 -7.89 -0.92 1.18
N SER A 79 -8.26 -1.47 2.34
CA SER A 79 -9.37 -2.42 2.45
C SER A 79 -10.73 -1.74 2.22
N ALA A 80 -10.90 -0.50 2.67
CA ALA A 80 -12.14 0.25 2.55
C ALA A 80 -12.37 0.84 1.15
N ASN A 81 -11.33 1.00 0.34
CA ASN A 81 -11.40 1.54 -1.01
C ASN A 81 -11.09 0.48 -2.07
N PRO A 82 -12.05 -0.42 -2.39
CA PRO A 82 -11.88 -1.43 -3.41
C PRO A 82 -11.80 -0.86 -4.83
N HIS A 83 -11.80 0.47 -5.02
CA HIS A 83 -11.50 1.10 -6.30
C HIS A 83 -10.12 0.65 -6.85
N TYR A 84 -9.21 0.20 -5.96
CA TYR A 84 -7.94 -0.45 -6.30
C TYR A 84 -8.07 -1.93 -6.73
N LEU A 85 -9.21 -2.59 -6.44
CA LEU A 85 -9.52 -3.96 -6.86
C LEU A 85 -9.92 -4.03 -8.33
N PHE A 86 -10.59 -2.98 -8.83
CA PHE A 86 -11.08 -2.85 -10.21
C PHE A 86 -10.04 -2.27 -11.17
N TRP A 87 -8.76 -2.29 -10.80
CA TRP A 87 -7.71 -2.02 -11.77
C TRP A 87 -7.57 -3.22 -12.72
N GLU A 88 -8.32 -3.17 -13.81
CA GLU A 88 -8.01 -3.89 -15.03
C GLU A 88 -7.10 -2.98 -15.86
N GLY A 89 -5.88 -3.45 -16.13
CA GLY A 89 -4.93 -2.75 -16.97
C GLY A 89 -5.45 -2.54 -18.39
#